data_AF-A0A524FPJ5-F1
#
_entry.id   AF-A0A524FPJ5-F1
#
_cell.length_a   1.000
_cell.length_b   1.000
_cell.length_c   1.000
_cell.angle_alpha   90.00
_cell.angle_beta   90.00
_cell.angle_gamma   90.00
#
_symmetry.space_group_name_H-M   'P 1'
#
loop_
_entity.id
_entity.type
_entity.pdbx_description
1 polymer ?
#
loop_
_entity_poly.entity_id
_entity_poly.type
_entity_poly.pdbx_seq_one_letter_code
_entity_poly.pdbx_strand_id
1 'polypeptide(L)'
;MSSRREKWTDLLPRYMTFISHMRPILRETRRIIMDLDADLLLDTEVLDKIRQEEEKRNIRKVRALSEFSAMYRSNIYEIIKDFIIKYRDQIAIIDIKDYIVDFLHESIEALNVLQNITNPDERNLENTYLYRLVKFIEEIVFSKGSNIKNIYAKLLEHAPNFYECQRHILMPHTYYREELENPDFFMIPGISPKTYQIVNNITSLFNLDPNFGLYPEKENYEIPMLLKNDVFLPYIDSIANAEEQAIESIAERLGLRILDGIFLAPKQETIEIFLEHNFLRENKQSDGSIRMIPQFSNETFILFYLAFASLRRGFLSKELINWISMNFAFLIYMGILKWKLSDENILYAIFKDLQTNEKVLPYLMKLICFPNYLGLDKMKIRDSVQYRKEIFNFIGSQIDNLKDFIDEIALYCETIDKEKKNR
;
A
#
# COMPACT_ATOMS: atom_id res chain seq x y z
N MET A 1 4.27 31.60 -9.65
CA MET A 1 3.62 30.82 -10.73
C MET A 1 2.52 29.96 -10.11
N SER A 2 1.25 30.16 -10.44
CA SER A 2 0.14 29.38 -9.85
C SER A 2 0.35 27.90 -10.20
N SER A 3 0.58 27.04 -9.20
CA SER A 3 0.63 25.59 -9.42
C SER A 3 -0.72 25.13 -9.94
N ARG A 4 -0.87 25.02 -11.26
CA ARG A 4 -2.05 24.42 -11.88
C ARG A 4 -2.15 23.00 -11.33
N ARG A 5 -3.26 22.70 -10.66
CA ARG A 5 -3.55 21.34 -10.16
C ARG A 5 -3.41 20.38 -11.35
N GLU A 6 -2.48 19.42 -11.31
CA GLU A 6 -2.38 18.38 -12.36
C GLU A 6 -3.73 17.64 -12.45
N LYS A 7 -4.31 17.61 -13.64
CA LYS A 7 -5.61 16.98 -13.89
C LYS A 7 -5.44 15.51 -14.27
N TRP A 8 -6.53 14.73 -14.16
CA TRP A 8 -6.56 13.35 -14.62
C TRP A 8 -6.14 13.24 -16.09
N THR A 9 -6.62 14.19 -16.89
CA THR A 9 -6.30 14.36 -18.32
C THR A 9 -4.80 14.58 -18.60
N ASP A 10 -4.02 15.03 -17.63
CA ASP A 10 -2.58 15.26 -17.80
C ASP A 10 -1.75 14.05 -17.35
N LEU A 11 -2.23 13.33 -16.34
CA LEU A 11 -1.55 12.19 -15.72
C LEU A 11 -1.82 10.87 -16.45
N LEU A 12 -3.07 10.62 -16.81
CA LEU A 12 -3.47 9.37 -17.47
C LEU A 12 -2.70 9.13 -18.78
N PRO A 13 -2.52 10.11 -19.68
CA PRO A 13 -1.73 9.89 -20.89
C PRO A 13 -0.28 9.51 -20.61
N ARG A 14 0.32 10.05 -19.54
CA ARG A 14 1.70 9.70 -19.14
C ARG A 14 1.77 8.23 -18.72
N TYR A 15 0.88 7.79 -17.83
CA TYR A 15 0.74 6.38 -17.43
C TYR A 15 0.56 5.46 -18.64
N MET A 16 -0.40 5.79 -19.50
CA MET A 16 -0.72 5.03 -20.72
C MET A 16 0.46 4.97 -21.68
N THR A 17 1.21 6.07 -21.82
CA THR A 17 2.39 6.11 -22.71
C THR A 17 3.38 5.02 -22.33
N PHE A 18 3.80 4.93 -21.07
CA PHE A 18 4.78 3.94 -20.63
C PHE A 18 4.34 2.50 -20.89
N ILE A 19 3.09 2.15 -20.53
CA ILE A 19 2.56 0.80 -20.75
C ILE A 19 2.39 0.50 -22.25
N SER A 20 1.92 1.48 -23.02
CA SER A 20 1.71 1.35 -24.48
C SER A 20 3.00 1.18 -25.28
N HIS A 21 4.17 1.50 -24.71
CA HIS A 21 5.46 1.28 -25.36
C HIS A 21 5.98 -0.15 -25.13
N MET A 22 5.78 -0.72 -23.94
CA MET A 22 6.25 -2.07 -23.62
C MET A 22 5.48 -3.15 -24.38
N ARG A 23 4.16 -2.98 -24.54
CA ARG A 23 3.27 -3.99 -25.13
C ARG A 23 3.58 -4.31 -26.61
N PRO A 24 3.76 -3.33 -27.52
CA PRO A 24 4.11 -3.61 -28.91
C PRO A 24 5.45 -4.35 -29.05
N ILE A 25 6.42 -4.05 -28.19
CA ILE A 25 7.72 -4.71 -28.20
C ILE A 25 7.53 -6.19 -27.89
N LEU A 26 6.86 -6.54 -26.79
CA LEU A 26 6.61 -7.94 -26.44
C LEU A 26 5.77 -8.68 -27.50
N ARG A 27 4.80 -8.00 -28.12
CA ARG A 27 3.99 -8.57 -29.22
C ARG A 27 4.84 -8.90 -30.44
N GLU A 28 5.71 -7.98 -30.84
CA GLU A 28 6.59 -8.19 -31.99
C GLU A 28 7.63 -9.26 -31.68
N THR A 29 8.26 -9.23 -30.50
CA THR A 29 9.16 -10.30 -30.05
C THR A 29 8.47 -11.66 -30.07
N ARG A 30 7.24 -11.76 -29.55
CA ARG A 30 6.46 -13.01 -29.59
C ARG A 30 6.26 -13.50 -31.02
N ARG A 31 5.87 -12.61 -31.93
CA ARG A 31 5.69 -12.95 -33.35
C ARG A 31 6.99 -13.45 -33.96
N ILE A 32 8.09 -12.73 -33.78
CA ILE A 32 9.40 -13.11 -34.32
C ILE A 32 9.82 -14.49 -33.79
N ILE A 33 9.70 -14.75 -32.49
CA ILE A 33 10.05 -16.04 -31.89
C ILE A 33 9.13 -17.15 -32.38
N MET A 34 7.81 -16.90 -32.51
CA MET A 34 6.87 -17.88 -33.08
C MET A 34 7.23 -18.26 -34.53
N ASP A 35 7.61 -17.28 -35.34
CA ASP A 35 7.95 -17.46 -36.76
C ASP A 35 9.35 -18.08 -36.96
N LEU A 36 10.21 -18.06 -35.94
CA LEU A 36 11.57 -18.63 -36.00
C LEU A 36 11.55 -20.16 -35.91
N ASP A 37 12.32 -20.86 -36.75
CA ASP A 37 12.52 -22.30 -36.59
C ASP A 37 13.18 -22.60 -35.22
N ALA A 38 12.73 -23.69 -34.57
CA ALA A 38 13.19 -24.01 -33.22
C ALA A 38 14.72 -24.22 -33.17
N ASP A 39 15.30 -24.83 -34.20
CA ASP A 39 16.74 -25.07 -34.30
C ASP A 39 17.56 -23.78 -34.42
N LEU A 40 17.00 -22.72 -35.03
CA LEU A 40 17.64 -21.40 -35.12
C LEU A 40 17.64 -20.64 -33.80
N LEU A 41 16.79 -21.06 -32.85
CA LEU A 41 16.70 -20.48 -31.51
C LEU A 41 17.92 -20.84 -30.64
N LEU A 42 18.63 -21.94 -30.96
CA LEU A 42 19.87 -22.34 -30.29
C LEU A 42 21.08 -21.48 -30.67
N ASP A 43 21.04 -20.86 -31.86
CA ASP A 43 22.12 -20.02 -32.33
C ASP A 43 22.02 -18.63 -31.70
N THR A 44 22.84 -18.40 -30.68
CA THR A 44 22.93 -17.12 -30.00
C THR A 44 23.30 -15.97 -30.94
N GLU A 45 24.00 -16.24 -32.06
CA GLU A 45 24.31 -15.21 -33.04
C GLU A 45 23.07 -14.78 -33.84
N VAL A 46 22.14 -15.71 -34.10
CA VAL A 46 20.86 -15.40 -34.76
C VAL A 46 20.02 -14.51 -33.85
N LEU A 47 19.92 -14.85 -32.56
CA LEU A 47 19.23 -13.99 -31.57
C LEU A 47 19.89 -12.62 -31.42
N ASP A 48 21.22 -12.56 -31.40
CA ASP A 48 21.97 -11.30 -31.29
C ASP A 48 21.76 -10.40 -32.53
N LYS A 49 21.68 -10.98 -33.73
CA LYS A 49 21.35 -10.25 -34.96
C LYS A 49 19.93 -9.69 -34.92
N ILE A 50 18.95 -10.51 -34.54
CA ILE A 50 17.55 -10.08 -34.38
C ILE A 50 17.46 -8.95 -33.37
N ARG A 51 18.12 -9.08 -32.20
CA ARG A 51 18.18 -8.02 -31.18
C ARG A 51 18.73 -6.71 -31.74
N GLN A 52 19.86 -6.75 -32.45
CA GLN A 52 20.48 -5.56 -33.04
C GLN A 52 19.60 -4.89 -34.11
N GLU A 53 18.83 -5.66 -34.87
CA GLU A 53 17.86 -5.12 -35.84
C GLU A 53 16.68 -4.46 -35.14
N GLU A 54 16.13 -5.11 -34.10
CA GLU A 54 15.03 -4.58 -33.31
C GLU A 54 15.40 -3.30 -32.55
N GLU A 55 16.62 -3.20 -32.00
CA GLU A 55 17.11 -1.98 -31.35
C GLU A 55 17.15 -0.78 -32.31
N LYS A 56 17.46 -1.01 -33.59
CA LYS A 56 17.53 0.02 -34.63
C LYS A 56 16.15 0.42 -35.18
N ARG A 57 15.09 -0.36 -34.92
CA ARG A 57 13.73 -0.02 -35.36
C ARG A 57 13.20 1.20 -34.59
N ASN A 58 13.22 2.36 -35.24
CA ASN A 58 12.75 3.63 -34.68
C ASN A 58 11.23 3.63 -34.42
N ILE A 59 10.84 3.86 -33.17
CA ILE A 59 9.45 4.20 -32.80
C ILE A 59 9.41 5.70 -32.44
N ARG A 60 9.26 6.56 -33.46
CA ARG A 60 8.94 8.01 -33.39
C ARG A 60 10.01 8.99 -32.82
N LYS A 61 9.78 10.29 -33.10
CA LYS A 61 10.68 11.47 -33.05
C LYS A 61 11.23 11.93 -31.68
N VAL A 62 10.97 11.24 -30.56
CA VAL A 62 11.38 11.69 -29.22
C VAL A 62 12.52 10.81 -28.67
N ARG A 63 13.71 11.40 -28.55
CA ARG A 63 14.96 10.70 -28.19
C ARG A 63 14.86 9.86 -26.91
N ALA A 64 14.30 10.40 -25.83
CA ALA A 64 14.17 9.69 -24.55
C ALA A 64 13.24 8.46 -24.60
N LEU A 65 12.19 8.49 -25.43
CA LEU A 65 11.29 7.33 -25.61
C LEU A 65 11.94 6.25 -26.50
N SER A 66 12.77 6.68 -27.47
CA SER A 66 13.56 5.78 -28.30
C SER A 66 14.62 5.04 -27.48
N GLU A 67 15.32 5.73 -26.59
CA GLU A 67 16.33 5.14 -25.70
C GLU A 67 15.70 4.12 -24.73
N PHE A 68 14.55 4.45 -24.13
CA PHE A 68 13.80 3.51 -23.28
C PHE A 68 13.37 2.25 -24.06
N SER A 69 12.85 2.42 -25.28
CA SER A 69 12.38 1.29 -26.11
C SER A 69 13.51 0.37 -26.55
N ALA A 70 14.67 0.92 -26.92
CA ALA A 70 15.84 0.14 -27.33
C ALA A 70 16.39 -0.69 -26.17
N MET A 71 16.56 -0.07 -25.01
CA MET A 71 17.00 -0.76 -23.80
C MET A 71 16.02 -1.86 -23.35
N TYR A 72 14.71 -1.61 -23.44
CA TYR A 72 13.69 -2.61 -23.12
C TYR A 72 13.75 -3.83 -24.04
N ARG A 73 13.93 -3.60 -25.36
CA ARG A 73 14.17 -4.68 -26.33
C ARG A 73 15.41 -5.48 -25.99
N SER A 74 16.53 -4.80 -25.74
CA SER A 74 17.80 -5.42 -25.38
C SER A 74 17.62 -6.37 -24.19
N ASN A 75 16.98 -5.89 -23.12
CA ASN A 75 16.73 -6.66 -21.91
C ASN A 75 15.87 -7.92 -22.17
N ILE A 76 14.80 -7.80 -22.97
CA ILE A 76 13.95 -8.97 -23.31
C ILE A 76 14.76 -10.06 -24.00
N TYR A 77 15.56 -9.70 -25.00
CA TYR A 77 16.34 -10.68 -25.76
C TYR A 77 17.45 -11.32 -24.92
N GLU A 78 18.10 -10.57 -24.02
CA GLU A 78 19.06 -11.14 -23.07
C GLU A 78 18.40 -12.15 -22.14
N ILE A 79 17.23 -11.83 -21.57
CA ILE A 79 16.49 -12.75 -20.70
C ILE A 79 16.10 -14.04 -21.44
N ILE A 80 15.62 -13.92 -22.68
CA ILE A 80 15.29 -15.09 -23.52
C ILE A 80 16.54 -15.93 -23.78
N LYS A 81 17.67 -15.28 -24.12
CA LYS A 81 18.95 -15.95 -24.37
C LYS A 81 19.45 -16.69 -23.14
N ASP A 82 19.41 -16.07 -21.97
CA ASP A 82 19.80 -16.69 -20.70
C ASP A 82 18.94 -17.91 -20.38
N PHE A 83 17.63 -17.83 -20.62
CA PHE A 83 16.72 -18.96 -20.46
C PHE A 83 17.08 -20.13 -21.38
N ILE A 84 17.33 -19.86 -22.66
CA ILE A 84 17.73 -20.89 -23.64
C ILE A 84 19.05 -21.54 -23.20
N ILE A 85 20.07 -20.75 -22.87
CA ILE A 85 21.38 -21.26 -22.44
C ILE A 85 21.24 -22.17 -21.21
N LYS A 86 20.37 -21.79 -20.27
CA LYS A 86 20.16 -22.54 -19.03
C LYS A 86 19.47 -23.89 -19.25
N TYR A 87 18.49 -23.97 -20.16
CA TYR A 87 17.60 -25.13 -20.28
C TYR A 87 17.77 -25.96 -21.55
N ARG A 88 18.56 -25.52 -22.54
CA ARG A 88 18.78 -26.24 -23.82
C ARG A 88 19.27 -27.69 -23.67
N ASP A 89 19.94 -28.00 -22.56
CA ASP A 89 20.47 -29.35 -22.29
C ASP A 89 19.51 -30.20 -21.44
N GLN A 90 18.39 -29.62 -20.99
CA GLN A 90 17.45 -30.24 -20.04
C GLN A 90 16.07 -30.50 -20.64
N ILE A 91 15.64 -29.68 -21.61
CA ILE A 91 14.29 -29.69 -22.19
C ILE A 91 14.41 -29.67 -23.72
N ALA A 92 13.45 -30.26 -24.43
CA ALA A 92 13.43 -30.18 -25.88
C ALA A 92 13.28 -28.72 -26.35
N ILE A 93 13.93 -28.39 -27.47
CA ILE A 93 14.00 -27.02 -27.99
C ILE A 93 12.61 -26.48 -28.38
N ILE A 94 11.73 -27.37 -28.87
CA ILE A 94 10.35 -27.04 -29.18
C ILE A 94 9.61 -26.57 -27.93
N ASP A 95 9.79 -27.25 -26.80
CA ASP A 95 9.15 -26.89 -25.54
C ASP A 95 9.73 -25.56 -25.00
N ILE A 96 11.05 -25.35 -25.12
CA ILE A 96 11.70 -24.06 -24.76
C ILE A 96 11.09 -22.91 -25.55
N LYS A 97 10.90 -23.09 -26.86
CA LYS A 97 10.25 -22.10 -27.72
C LYS A 97 8.82 -21.84 -27.28
N ASP A 98 8.03 -22.89 -27.03
CA ASP A 98 6.64 -22.78 -26.59
C ASP A 98 6.55 -22.04 -25.24
N TYR A 99 7.40 -22.38 -24.26
CA TYR A 99 7.50 -21.64 -22.99
C TYR A 99 7.79 -20.15 -23.19
N ILE A 100 8.75 -19.79 -24.04
CA ILE A 100 9.06 -18.38 -24.32
C ILE A 100 7.84 -17.66 -24.92
N VAL A 101 7.15 -18.30 -25.87
CA VAL A 101 5.96 -17.75 -26.52
C VAL A 101 4.82 -17.55 -25.53
N ASP A 102 4.64 -18.47 -24.58
CA ASP A 102 3.64 -18.40 -23.53
C ASP A 102 3.99 -17.33 -22.48
N PHE A 103 5.25 -17.26 -22.03
CA PHE A 103 5.71 -16.20 -21.12
C PHE A 103 5.54 -14.79 -21.72
N LEU A 104 5.81 -14.65 -23.02
CA LEU A 104 5.54 -13.41 -23.76
C LEU A 104 4.04 -13.12 -23.84
N HIS A 105 3.21 -14.14 -24.06
CA HIS A 105 1.75 -14.00 -24.10
C HIS A 105 1.19 -13.50 -22.75
N GLU A 106 1.55 -14.15 -21.66
CA GLU A 106 1.20 -13.75 -20.29
C GLU A 106 1.61 -12.29 -20.01
N SER A 107 2.85 -11.93 -20.39
CA SER A 107 3.37 -10.56 -20.24
C SER A 107 2.57 -9.52 -21.02
N ILE A 108 2.11 -9.87 -22.22
CA ILE A 108 1.24 -9.02 -23.03
C ILE A 108 -0.14 -8.87 -22.35
N GLU A 109 -0.70 -9.93 -21.78
CA GLU A 109 -1.98 -9.88 -21.08
C GLU A 109 -1.90 -9.05 -19.78
N ALA A 110 -0.82 -9.17 -19.02
CA ALA A 110 -0.58 -8.32 -17.85
C ALA A 110 -0.57 -6.83 -18.24
N LEU A 111 0.15 -6.48 -19.32
CA LEU A 111 0.16 -5.11 -19.83
C LEU A 111 -1.20 -4.67 -20.39
N ASN A 112 -1.98 -5.57 -21.00
CA ASN A 112 -3.34 -5.25 -21.45
C ASN A 112 -4.23 -4.86 -20.27
N VAL A 113 -4.14 -5.60 -19.14
CA VAL A 113 -4.89 -5.27 -17.93
C VAL A 113 -4.43 -3.93 -17.37
N LEU A 114 -3.12 -3.72 -17.19
CA LEU A 114 -2.58 -2.46 -16.67
C LEU A 114 -2.95 -1.27 -17.56
N GLN A 115 -2.90 -1.42 -18.88
CA GLN A 115 -3.31 -0.37 -19.82
C GLN A 115 -4.79 -0.01 -19.64
N ASN A 116 -5.65 -1.00 -19.46
CA ASN A 116 -7.10 -0.81 -19.36
C ASN A 116 -7.59 -0.76 -17.90
N ILE A 117 -6.69 -0.62 -16.93
CA ILE A 117 -7.05 -0.65 -15.52
C ILE A 117 -7.95 0.55 -15.17
N THR A 118 -7.76 1.65 -15.87
CA THR A 118 -8.57 2.86 -15.79
C THR A 118 -9.47 3.01 -17.01
N ASN A 119 -10.62 3.67 -16.85
CA ASN A 119 -11.42 4.13 -17.97
C ASN A 119 -11.09 5.60 -18.27
N PRO A 120 -10.86 5.99 -19.54
CA PRO A 120 -10.74 7.40 -19.91
C PRO A 120 -12.00 8.21 -19.60
N ASP A 121 -13.17 7.59 -19.52
CA ASP A 121 -14.44 8.21 -19.13
C ASP A 121 -14.69 8.10 -17.61
N GLU A 122 -14.59 9.24 -16.91
CA GLU A 122 -14.84 9.36 -15.48
C GLU A 122 -16.30 9.03 -15.09
N ARG A 123 -17.26 9.04 -16.04
CA ARG A 123 -18.67 8.76 -15.74
C ARG A 123 -18.97 7.31 -15.37
N ASN A 124 -18.13 6.37 -15.81
CA ASN A 124 -18.27 4.94 -15.55
C ASN A 124 -17.16 4.40 -14.64
N LEU A 125 -16.65 5.26 -13.75
CA LEU A 125 -15.49 4.97 -12.90
C LEU A 125 -15.70 3.75 -11.99
N GLU A 126 -16.92 3.51 -11.51
CA GLU A 126 -17.24 2.39 -10.62
C GLU A 126 -17.04 1.01 -11.25
N ASN A 127 -17.16 0.92 -12.58
CA ASN A 127 -16.97 -0.32 -13.34
C ASN A 127 -15.52 -0.56 -13.76
N THR A 128 -14.61 0.37 -13.43
CA THR A 128 -13.19 0.25 -13.77
C THR A 128 -12.49 -0.75 -12.87
N TYR A 129 -11.47 -1.42 -13.41
CA TYR A 129 -10.61 -2.29 -12.61
C TYR A 129 -9.98 -1.51 -11.45
N LEU A 130 -9.48 -0.30 -11.73
CA LEU A 130 -8.81 0.52 -10.71
C LEU A 130 -9.77 0.86 -9.56
N TYR A 131 -11.00 1.27 -9.86
CA TYR A 131 -11.95 1.59 -8.79
C TYR A 131 -12.27 0.36 -7.94
N ARG A 132 -12.63 -0.76 -8.59
CA ARG A 132 -12.97 -1.99 -7.87
C ARG A 132 -11.83 -2.49 -7.01
N LEU A 133 -10.59 -2.44 -7.52
CA LEU A 133 -9.40 -2.83 -6.77
C LEU A 133 -9.10 -1.87 -5.62
N VAL A 134 -9.17 -0.54 -5.86
CA VAL A 134 -8.99 0.44 -4.79
C VAL A 134 -10.03 0.22 -3.69
N LYS A 135 -11.31 -0.01 -4.03
CA LYS A 135 -12.37 -0.24 -3.03
C LYS A 135 -12.20 -1.54 -2.27
N PHE A 136 -11.78 -2.60 -2.95
CA PHE A 136 -11.46 -3.86 -2.29
C PHE A 136 -10.32 -3.69 -1.28
N ILE A 137 -9.22 -3.06 -1.69
CA ILE A 137 -8.06 -2.82 -0.82
C ILE A 137 -8.43 -1.85 0.32
N GLU A 138 -9.14 -0.76 -0.02
CA GLU A 138 -9.59 0.26 0.91
C GLU A 138 -10.40 -0.38 2.04
N GLU A 139 -11.34 -1.26 1.74
CA GLU A 139 -12.18 -1.90 2.75
C GLU A 139 -11.38 -2.70 3.78
N ILE A 140 -10.28 -3.34 3.37
CA ILE A 140 -9.48 -4.23 4.22
C ILE A 140 -8.43 -3.47 5.04
N VAL A 141 -7.66 -2.57 4.42
CA VAL A 141 -6.47 -1.97 5.07
C VAL A 141 -6.60 -0.49 5.40
N PHE A 142 -7.59 0.22 4.86
CA PHE A 142 -7.76 1.66 5.10
C PHE A 142 -9.21 2.08 4.87
N SER A 143 -10.15 1.53 5.66
CA SER A 143 -11.59 1.56 5.34
C SER A 143 -12.19 2.97 5.38
N LYS A 144 -13.18 3.26 4.51
CA LYS A 144 -13.99 4.48 4.60
C LYS A 144 -15.25 4.25 5.43
N GLY A 145 -15.66 5.27 6.16
CA GLY A 145 -16.91 5.24 6.93
C GLY A 145 -17.32 6.63 7.42
N SER A 146 -18.57 6.72 7.88
CA SER A 146 -19.16 7.95 8.42
C SER A 146 -18.75 8.24 9.87
N ASN A 147 -18.35 7.22 10.62
CA ASN A 147 -17.89 7.33 12.01
C ASN A 147 -16.78 6.31 12.29
N ILE A 148 -16.04 6.52 13.38
CA ILE A 148 -14.90 5.67 13.76
C ILE A 148 -15.33 4.24 14.13
N LYS A 149 -16.49 4.06 14.75
CA LYS A 149 -17.05 2.75 15.12
C LYS A 149 -17.20 1.83 13.90
N ASN A 150 -17.84 2.32 12.84
CA ASN A 150 -18.05 1.56 11.61
C ASN A 150 -16.72 1.23 10.92
N ILE A 151 -15.76 2.14 10.95
CA ILE A 151 -14.43 1.91 10.35
C ILE A 151 -13.67 0.87 11.17
N TYR A 152 -13.67 1.00 12.49
CA TYR A 152 -12.99 0.08 13.39
C TYR A 152 -13.52 -1.34 13.27
N ALA A 153 -14.84 -1.52 13.22
CA ALA A 153 -15.47 -2.83 13.05
C ALA A 153 -15.04 -3.53 11.74
N LYS A 154 -14.99 -2.80 10.62
CA LYS A 154 -14.50 -3.32 9.34
C LYS A 154 -13.03 -3.74 9.40
N LEU A 155 -12.19 -2.91 10.01
CA LEU A 155 -10.78 -3.22 10.17
C LEU A 155 -10.60 -4.48 11.05
N LEU A 156 -11.35 -4.57 12.14
CA LEU A 156 -11.31 -5.71 13.06
C LEU A 156 -11.78 -7.01 12.41
N GLU A 157 -12.79 -6.97 11.54
CA GLU A 157 -13.25 -8.13 10.77
C GLU A 157 -12.13 -8.76 9.93
N HIS A 158 -11.26 -7.94 9.35
CA HIS A 158 -10.15 -8.39 8.50
C HIS A 158 -8.83 -8.64 9.24
N ALA A 159 -8.71 -8.16 10.48
CA ALA A 159 -7.48 -8.24 11.26
C ALA A 159 -6.92 -9.66 11.45
N PRO A 160 -7.73 -10.73 11.67
CA PRO A 160 -7.20 -12.08 11.84
C PRO A 160 -6.28 -12.56 10.71
N ASN A 161 -6.51 -12.10 9.48
CA ASN A 161 -5.72 -12.48 8.31
C ASN A 161 -4.78 -11.36 7.84
N PHE A 162 -5.13 -10.09 8.10
CA PHE A 162 -4.46 -8.94 7.48
C PHE A 162 -3.95 -7.89 8.47
N TYR A 163 -3.85 -8.22 9.76
CA TYR A 163 -3.36 -7.29 10.77
C TYR A 163 -1.98 -6.71 10.42
N GLU A 164 -1.03 -7.52 9.96
CA GLU A 164 0.30 -7.02 9.58
C GLU A 164 0.26 -6.10 8.35
N CYS A 165 -0.62 -6.37 7.38
CA CYS A 165 -0.90 -5.44 6.28
C CYS A 165 -1.46 -4.11 6.82
N GLN A 166 -2.49 -4.17 7.67
CA GLN A 166 -3.15 -3.01 8.26
C GLN A 166 -2.15 -2.16 9.06
N ARG A 167 -1.29 -2.80 9.85
CA ARG A 167 -0.21 -2.16 10.60
C ARG A 167 0.81 -1.51 9.66
N HIS A 168 1.22 -2.21 8.60
CA HIS A 168 2.20 -1.73 7.63
C HIS A 168 1.78 -0.39 6.98
N ILE A 169 0.49 -0.21 6.69
CA ILE A 169 -0.06 1.04 6.13
C ILE A 169 0.18 2.26 7.04
N LEU A 170 0.37 2.06 8.35
CA LEU A 170 0.68 3.12 9.30
C LEU A 170 2.16 3.34 9.56
N MET A 171 3.08 2.55 8.99
CA MET A 171 4.50 2.58 9.35
C MET A 171 5.38 3.19 8.23
N PRO A 172 5.26 4.51 7.93
CA PRO A 172 6.17 5.17 7.00
C PRO A 172 7.58 5.15 7.59
N HIS A 173 8.53 4.59 6.85
CA HIS A 173 9.91 4.45 7.32
C HIS A 173 10.70 5.76 7.36
N THR A 174 10.21 6.84 6.74
CA THR A 174 10.93 8.10 6.68
C THR A 174 10.73 8.92 7.94
N TYR A 175 11.74 8.92 8.82
CA TYR A 175 12.10 10.11 9.60
C TYR A 175 12.59 11.19 8.62
N TYR A 176 11.71 11.72 7.78
CA TYR A 176 12.08 12.92 7.05
C TYR A 176 12.08 14.06 8.05
N ARG A 177 13.28 14.55 8.38
CA ARG A 177 13.51 15.84 9.03
C ARG A 177 12.99 16.92 8.08
N GLU A 178 11.69 17.17 8.04
CA GLU A 178 11.33 18.59 8.09
C GLU A 178 11.92 19.03 9.43
N GLU A 179 12.87 19.97 9.40
CA GLU A 179 13.23 20.69 10.61
C GLU A 179 11.90 21.18 11.17
N LEU A 180 11.39 20.49 12.20
CA LEU A 180 10.17 20.82 12.90
C LEU A 180 10.48 22.07 13.72
N GLU A 181 10.86 23.16 13.06
CA GLU A 181 10.89 24.48 13.67
C GLU A 181 9.49 24.85 14.16
N ASN A 182 8.44 24.22 13.59
CA ASN A 182 7.08 24.22 14.11
C ASN A 182 6.36 22.88 13.81
N PRO A 183 6.11 22.02 14.83
CA PRO A 183 5.23 20.87 14.66
C PRO A 183 3.80 21.33 14.37
N ASP A 184 3.25 20.97 13.21
CA ASP A 184 1.83 21.09 12.98
C ASP A 184 1.11 19.95 13.73
N PHE A 185 0.71 20.22 14.96
CA PHE A 185 0.06 19.26 15.86
C PHE A 185 -1.27 18.72 15.31
N PHE A 186 -1.88 19.40 14.33
CA PHE A 186 -3.09 18.93 13.67
C PHE A 186 -2.84 17.77 12.70
N MET A 187 -1.60 17.61 12.23
CA MET A 187 -1.26 16.60 11.25
C MET A 187 -1.09 15.22 11.90
N ILE A 188 -1.69 14.20 11.29
CA ILE A 188 -1.66 12.80 11.74
C ILE A 188 -0.45 12.12 11.07
N PRO A 189 0.62 11.81 11.82
CA PRO A 189 1.77 11.08 11.32
C PRO A 189 1.48 9.58 11.28
N GLY A 190 2.37 8.83 10.65
CA GLY A 190 2.42 7.38 10.86
C GLY A 190 2.96 7.00 12.24
N ILE A 191 2.86 5.72 12.56
CA ILE A 191 3.38 5.12 13.79
C ILE A 191 4.90 5.00 13.66
N SER A 192 5.60 5.85 14.39
CA SER A 192 7.04 5.72 14.60
C SER A 192 7.37 4.59 15.60
N PRO A 193 8.61 4.09 15.65
CA PRO A 193 9.05 3.17 16.71
C PRO A 193 8.74 3.69 18.13
N LYS A 194 8.92 4.99 18.37
CA LYS A 194 8.59 5.65 19.66
C LYS A 194 7.09 5.55 19.95
N THR A 195 6.24 5.85 18.96
CA THR A 195 4.78 5.72 19.08
C THR A 195 4.35 4.27 19.34
N TYR A 196 4.96 3.29 18.66
CA TYR A 196 4.69 1.87 18.89
C TYR A 196 5.07 1.44 20.31
N GLN A 197 6.22 1.89 20.82
CA GLN A 197 6.63 1.64 22.21
C GLN A 197 5.64 2.23 23.23
N ILE A 198 5.16 3.46 22.99
CA ILE A 198 4.11 4.07 23.81
C ILE A 198 2.84 3.21 23.80
N VAL A 199 2.38 2.74 22.63
CA VAL A 199 1.23 1.83 22.53
C VAL A 199 1.46 0.56 23.35
N ASN A 200 2.64 -0.07 23.24
CA ASN A 200 2.96 -1.26 24.01
C ASN A 200 2.92 -1.00 25.52
N ASN A 201 3.46 0.14 25.97
CA ASN A 201 3.46 0.50 27.38
C ASN A 201 2.02 0.72 27.89
N ILE A 202 1.20 1.46 27.13
CA ILE A 202 -0.22 1.67 27.41
C ILE A 202 -0.97 0.33 27.53
N THR A 203 -0.84 -0.54 26.54
CA THR A 203 -1.48 -1.87 26.54
C THR A 203 -1.07 -2.68 27.76
N SER A 204 0.23 -2.71 28.06
CA SER A 204 0.79 -3.47 29.18
C SER A 204 0.27 -2.96 30.52
N LEU A 205 0.34 -1.66 30.76
CA LEU A 205 -0.10 -1.06 32.01
C LEU A 205 -1.61 -1.22 32.23
N PHE A 206 -2.41 -1.04 31.17
CA PHE A 206 -3.85 -1.27 31.27
C PHE A 206 -4.18 -2.72 31.67
N ASN A 207 -3.50 -3.71 31.13
CA ASN A 207 -3.80 -5.11 31.43
C ASN A 207 -3.23 -5.60 32.76
N LEU A 208 -2.07 -5.09 33.19
CA LEU A 208 -1.36 -5.60 34.37
C LEU A 208 -1.80 -4.95 35.67
N ASP A 209 -1.87 -3.62 35.70
CA ASP A 209 -2.13 -2.86 36.94
C ASP A 209 -2.78 -1.50 36.65
N PRO A 210 -4.02 -1.48 36.09
CA PRO A 210 -4.74 -0.23 35.89
C PRO A 210 -5.26 0.31 37.22
N ASN A 211 -5.18 1.62 37.41
CA ASN A 211 -6.01 2.27 38.42
C ASN A 211 -7.46 2.28 37.94
N PHE A 212 -8.42 2.39 38.86
CA PHE A 212 -9.83 2.54 38.53
C PHE A 212 -10.35 3.84 39.13
N GLY A 213 -11.01 4.64 38.31
CA GLY A 213 -11.63 5.89 38.73
C GLY A 213 -13.03 6.04 38.16
N LEU A 214 -13.78 6.99 38.71
CA LEU A 214 -15.16 7.26 38.31
C LEU A 214 -15.27 7.53 36.81
N TYR A 215 -16.27 6.92 36.18
CA TYR A 215 -16.60 7.19 34.79
C TYR A 215 -17.41 8.50 34.69
N PRO A 216 -16.88 9.58 34.09
CA PRO A 216 -17.57 10.87 34.07
C PRO A 216 -18.95 10.83 33.40
N GLU A 217 -19.14 9.93 32.43
CA GLU A 217 -20.36 9.84 31.63
C GLU A 217 -21.44 8.92 32.22
N LYS A 218 -21.11 8.09 33.23
CA LYS A 218 -22.06 7.08 33.75
C LYS A 218 -21.87 6.85 35.25
N GLU A 219 -22.92 7.13 36.02
CA GLU A 219 -22.92 6.90 37.47
C GLU A 219 -22.77 5.42 37.81
N ASN A 220 -22.08 5.13 38.92
CA ASN A 220 -21.77 3.78 39.42
C ASN A 220 -20.85 2.94 38.50
N TYR A 221 -20.20 3.56 37.51
CA TYR A 221 -19.19 2.88 36.69
C TYR A 221 -17.79 3.40 37.01
N GLU A 222 -16.83 2.50 36.97
CA GLU A 222 -15.41 2.79 37.05
C GLU A 222 -14.72 2.39 35.74
N ILE A 223 -13.87 3.27 35.22
CA ILE A 223 -13.06 3.03 34.03
C ILE A 223 -11.59 2.85 34.41
N PRO A 224 -10.83 2.07 33.62
CA PRO A 224 -9.41 1.93 33.87
C PRO A 224 -8.69 3.23 33.53
N MET A 225 -7.68 3.56 34.33
CA MET A 225 -6.89 4.79 34.24
C MET A 225 -5.42 4.47 34.49
N LEU A 226 -4.54 5.15 33.75
CA LEU A 226 -3.09 5.09 33.94
C LEU A 226 -2.58 6.45 34.38
N LEU A 227 -1.51 6.51 35.16
CA LEU A 227 -0.83 7.77 35.41
C LEU A 227 -0.15 8.24 34.11
N LYS A 228 -0.44 9.47 33.68
CA LYS A 228 0.15 10.10 32.48
C LYS A 228 1.68 9.99 32.49
N ASN A 229 2.29 10.18 33.66
CA ASN A 229 3.74 10.15 33.84
C ASN A 229 4.32 8.74 33.66
N ASP A 230 3.67 7.69 34.14
CA ASP A 230 4.17 6.31 34.01
C ASP A 230 4.20 5.87 32.53
N VAL A 231 3.28 6.41 31.74
CA VAL A 231 3.20 6.12 30.32
C VAL A 231 4.23 6.92 29.53
N PHE A 232 4.29 8.25 29.75
CA PHE A 232 4.94 9.17 28.82
C PHE A 232 6.28 9.71 29.28
N LEU A 233 6.54 9.83 30.57
CA LEU A 233 7.80 10.37 31.10
C LEU A 233 9.04 9.63 30.55
N PRO A 234 9.03 8.29 30.35
CA PRO A 234 10.17 7.59 29.74
C PRO A 234 10.51 8.02 28.31
N TYR A 235 9.58 8.72 27.64
CA TYR A 235 9.67 9.14 26.24
C TYR A 235 9.76 10.65 26.09
N ILE A 236 9.88 11.43 27.17
CA ILE A 236 10.04 12.88 27.10
C ILE A 236 11.53 13.20 27.27
N ASP A 237 12.17 13.63 26.19
CA ASP A 237 13.61 13.96 26.20
C ASP A 237 13.85 15.40 26.73
N SER A 238 12.82 16.26 26.70
CA SER A 238 12.89 17.65 27.18
C SER A 238 11.58 18.10 27.84
N ILE A 239 11.66 18.92 28.91
CA ILE A 239 10.48 19.51 29.58
C ILE A 239 9.98 20.72 28.76
N ALA A 240 9.77 20.54 27.45
CA ALA A 240 9.26 21.56 26.56
C ALA A 240 7.75 21.37 26.33
N ASN A 241 6.97 22.44 26.44
CA ASN A 241 5.51 22.45 26.25
C ASN A 241 5.05 21.81 24.92
N ALA A 242 5.89 21.88 23.88
CA ALA A 242 5.63 21.27 22.58
C ALA A 242 5.65 19.72 22.61
N GLU A 243 6.52 19.11 23.41
CA GLU A 243 6.63 17.64 23.52
C GLU A 243 5.44 17.08 24.30
N GLU A 244 5.00 17.80 25.32
CA GLU A 244 3.77 17.49 26.06
C GLU A 244 2.54 17.52 25.14
N GLN A 245 2.34 18.58 24.36
CA GLN A 245 1.23 18.68 23.38
C GLN A 245 1.26 17.57 22.32
N ALA A 246 2.45 17.17 21.86
CA ALA A 246 2.61 16.05 20.92
C ALA A 246 2.13 14.73 21.54
N ILE A 247 2.41 14.52 22.82
CA ILE A 247 2.03 13.32 23.57
C ILE A 247 0.52 13.27 23.81
N GLU A 248 -0.09 14.39 24.20
CA GLU A 248 -1.56 14.47 24.34
C GLU A 248 -2.24 14.14 23.01
N SER A 249 -1.67 14.64 21.90
CA SER A 249 -2.14 14.31 20.56
C SER A 249 -2.03 12.81 20.24
N ILE A 250 -0.99 12.10 20.72
CA ILE A 250 -0.87 10.64 20.55
C ILE A 250 -1.98 9.92 21.33
N ALA A 251 -2.19 10.29 22.59
CA ALA A 251 -3.26 9.72 23.42
C ALA A 251 -4.63 9.85 22.73
N GLU A 252 -4.94 11.03 22.20
CA GLU A 252 -6.20 11.27 21.50
C GLU A 252 -6.39 10.40 20.26
N ARG A 253 -5.33 10.20 19.48
CA ARG A 253 -5.34 9.35 18.27
C ARG A 253 -5.53 7.86 18.61
N LEU A 254 -5.17 7.46 19.82
CA LEU A 254 -5.40 6.12 20.37
C LEU A 254 -6.77 5.99 21.06
N GLY A 255 -7.62 7.03 21.00
CA GLY A 255 -8.94 7.01 21.63
C GLY A 255 -8.92 7.26 23.13
N LEU A 256 -7.84 7.81 23.66
CA LEU A 256 -7.66 8.13 25.08
C LEU A 256 -7.78 9.63 25.33
N ARG A 257 -8.03 10.01 26.59
CA ARG A 257 -8.14 11.38 27.08
C ARG A 257 -7.38 11.52 28.39
N ILE A 258 -7.08 12.76 28.75
CA ILE A 258 -6.50 13.10 30.04
C ILE A 258 -7.59 13.62 30.97
N LEU A 259 -7.72 12.99 32.13
CA LEU A 259 -8.62 13.38 33.22
C LEU A 259 -7.80 14.04 34.34
N ASP A 260 -8.32 15.16 34.85
CA ASP A 260 -7.72 15.94 35.94
C ASP A 260 -6.24 16.35 35.71
N GLY A 261 -5.79 16.35 34.45
CA GLY A 261 -4.39 16.60 34.07
C GLY A 261 -3.42 15.47 34.42
N ILE A 262 -3.87 14.39 35.05
CA ILE A 262 -3.02 13.37 35.69
C ILE A 262 -3.25 11.98 35.10
N PHE A 263 -4.49 11.63 34.76
CA PHE A 263 -4.86 10.27 34.40
C PHE A 263 -5.14 10.13 32.91
N LEU A 264 -4.53 9.14 32.27
CA LEU A 264 -4.84 8.70 30.93
C LEU A 264 -5.97 7.66 30.99
N ALA A 265 -7.11 7.96 30.37
CA ALA A 265 -8.29 7.09 30.39
C ALA A 265 -8.95 7.01 29.01
N PRO A 266 -9.69 5.95 28.67
CA PRO A 266 -10.45 5.88 27.42
C PRO A 266 -11.52 7.00 27.29
N LYS A 267 -11.74 7.49 26.06
CA LYS A 267 -12.88 8.36 25.71
C LYS A 267 -14.18 7.54 25.71
N GLN A 268 -15.33 8.20 25.86
CA GLN A 268 -16.64 7.53 25.82
C GLN A 268 -16.82 6.67 24.55
N GLU A 269 -16.60 7.24 23.37
CA GLU A 269 -16.74 6.51 22.10
C GLU A 269 -15.82 5.27 22.02
N THR A 270 -14.61 5.37 22.58
CA THR A 270 -13.66 4.25 22.68
C THR A 270 -14.16 3.17 23.62
N ILE A 271 -14.73 3.54 24.77
CA ILE A 271 -15.33 2.59 25.73
C ILE A 271 -16.47 1.82 25.08
N GLU A 272 -17.37 2.53 24.37
CA GLU A 272 -18.49 1.90 23.67
C GLU A 272 -18.02 0.88 22.63
N ILE A 273 -17.03 1.25 21.81
CA ILE A 273 -16.42 0.34 20.83
C ILE A 273 -15.76 -0.86 21.52
N PHE A 274 -15.00 -0.63 22.58
CA PHE A 274 -14.26 -1.70 23.26
C PHE A 274 -15.17 -2.64 24.04
N LEU A 275 -16.28 -2.16 24.60
CA LEU A 275 -17.29 -3.01 25.21
C LEU A 275 -17.98 -3.90 24.17
N GLU A 276 -18.36 -3.34 23.02
CA GLU A 276 -19.03 -4.09 21.94
C GLU A 276 -18.17 -5.22 21.38
N HIS A 277 -16.86 -5.04 21.36
CA HIS A 277 -15.90 -6.03 20.85
C HIS A 277 -15.23 -6.85 21.97
N ASN A 278 -15.73 -6.80 23.20
CA ASN A 278 -15.21 -7.54 24.37
C ASN A 278 -13.74 -7.24 24.74
N PHE A 279 -13.25 -6.05 24.41
CA PHE A 279 -11.95 -5.54 24.88
C PHE A 279 -12.04 -4.90 26.27
N LEU A 280 -13.26 -4.61 26.74
CA LEU A 280 -13.57 -4.25 28.12
C LEU A 280 -14.61 -5.21 28.67
N ARG A 281 -14.40 -5.72 29.89
CA ARG A 281 -15.34 -6.59 30.59
C ARG A 281 -15.92 -5.88 31.81
N GLU A 282 -17.24 -5.83 31.91
CA GLU A 282 -17.91 -5.31 33.09
C GLU A 282 -17.83 -6.30 34.26
N ASN A 283 -17.43 -5.81 35.43
CA ASN A 283 -17.36 -6.61 36.67
C ASN A 283 -18.01 -5.86 37.83
N LYS A 284 -19.09 -6.42 38.37
CA LYS A 284 -19.82 -5.83 39.49
C LYS A 284 -19.06 -6.05 40.79
N GLN A 285 -18.75 -4.96 41.48
CA GLN A 285 -18.04 -4.95 42.76
C GLN A 285 -19.02 -5.14 43.93
N SER A 286 -18.47 -5.45 45.11
CA SER A 286 -19.24 -5.64 46.35
C SER A 286 -19.95 -4.37 46.84
N ASP A 287 -19.44 -3.19 46.49
CA ASP A 287 -20.05 -1.89 46.81
C ASP A 287 -21.16 -1.49 45.81
N GLY A 288 -21.45 -2.34 44.83
CA GLY A 288 -22.47 -2.10 43.81
C GLY A 288 -21.98 -1.36 42.56
N SER A 289 -20.74 -0.86 42.57
CA SER A 289 -20.12 -0.26 41.38
C SER A 289 -19.83 -1.31 40.30
N ILE A 290 -19.77 -0.87 39.04
CA ILE A 290 -19.41 -1.71 37.90
C ILE A 290 -18.06 -1.24 37.36
N ARG A 291 -17.07 -2.11 37.48
CA ARG A 291 -15.70 -1.83 37.03
C ARG A 291 -15.47 -2.40 35.64
N MET A 292 -14.97 -1.58 34.73
CA MET A 292 -14.62 -2.01 33.37
C MET A 292 -13.17 -2.52 33.33
N ILE A 293 -12.99 -3.83 33.24
CA ILE A 293 -11.67 -4.48 33.22
C ILE A 293 -11.14 -4.56 31.79
N PRO A 294 -9.97 -3.98 31.48
CA PRO A 294 -9.38 -4.03 30.14
C PRO A 294 -8.84 -5.41 29.77
N GLN A 295 -8.92 -5.71 28.47
CA GLN A 295 -8.42 -6.92 27.81
C GLN A 295 -7.84 -6.54 26.46
N PHE A 296 -6.85 -5.65 26.47
CA PHE A 296 -6.33 -5.02 25.26
C PHE A 296 -5.16 -5.79 24.67
N SER A 297 -4.97 -5.67 23.36
CA SER A 297 -3.70 -5.96 22.70
C SER A 297 -3.17 -4.71 22.01
N ASN A 298 -1.92 -4.75 21.56
CA ASN A 298 -1.39 -3.67 20.72
C ASN A 298 -2.21 -3.51 19.45
N GLU A 299 -2.71 -4.62 18.91
CA GLU A 299 -3.59 -4.66 17.76
C GLU A 299 -4.86 -3.83 18.01
N THR A 300 -5.50 -3.95 19.18
CA THR A 300 -6.67 -3.15 19.56
C THR A 300 -6.45 -1.66 19.34
N PHE A 301 -5.31 -1.13 19.82
CA PHE A 301 -4.99 0.30 19.74
C PHE A 301 -4.44 0.72 18.37
N ILE A 302 -3.70 -0.15 17.68
CA ILE A 302 -3.17 0.12 16.33
C ILE A 302 -4.31 0.20 15.32
N LEU A 303 -5.28 -0.72 15.40
CA LEU A 303 -6.49 -0.66 14.57
C LEU A 303 -7.32 0.58 14.87
N PHE A 304 -7.34 1.04 16.13
CA PHE A 304 -8.04 2.26 16.49
C PHE A 304 -7.35 3.49 15.88
N TYR A 305 -6.01 3.55 15.94
CA TYR A 305 -5.23 4.58 15.27
C TYR A 305 -5.47 4.58 13.76
N LEU A 306 -5.53 3.40 13.14
CA LEU A 306 -5.84 3.23 11.72
C LEU A 306 -7.25 3.73 11.38
N ALA A 307 -8.24 3.43 12.23
CA ALA A 307 -9.60 3.92 12.07
C ALA A 307 -9.67 5.45 12.19
N PHE A 308 -8.93 6.02 13.15
CA PHE A 308 -8.81 7.47 13.33
C PHE A 308 -8.17 8.15 12.10
N ALA A 309 -7.05 7.61 11.60
CA ALA A 309 -6.39 8.10 10.39
C ALA A 309 -7.31 8.00 9.15
N SER A 310 -8.05 6.90 9.05
CA SER A 310 -9.02 6.65 7.98
C SER A 310 -10.21 7.62 8.00
N LEU A 311 -10.67 8.03 9.18
CA LEU A 311 -11.72 9.03 9.35
C LEU A 311 -11.21 10.44 9.01
N ARG A 312 -9.94 10.74 9.34
CA ARG A 312 -9.34 12.08 9.26
C ARG A 312 -8.35 12.25 8.10
N ARG A 313 -8.65 11.65 6.94
CA ARG A 313 -7.78 11.66 5.74
C ARG A 313 -7.25 13.03 5.30
N GLY A 314 -8.01 14.11 5.52
CA GLY A 314 -7.58 15.47 5.18
C GLY A 314 -6.39 15.98 5.99
N PHE A 315 -6.18 15.41 7.18
CA PHE A 315 -5.17 15.83 8.15
C PHE A 315 -3.96 14.89 8.19
N LEU A 316 -3.84 13.94 7.27
CA LEU A 316 -2.68 13.06 7.22
C LEU A 316 -1.42 13.85 6.85
N SER A 317 -0.29 13.47 7.45
CA SER A 317 1.02 14.02 7.11
C SER A 317 1.37 13.74 5.65
N LYS A 318 2.27 14.55 5.06
CA LYS A 318 2.72 14.31 3.68
C LYS A 318 3.37 12.93 3.57
N GLU A 319 4.21 12.55 4.52
CA GLU A 319 4.89 11.26 4.56
C GLU A 319 3.90 10.11 4.56
N LEU A 320 2.88 10.19 5.43
CA LEU A 320 1.87 9.15 5.53
C LEU A 320 1.01 9.07 4.26
N ILE A 321 0.64 10.20 3.65
CA ILE A 321 -0.08 10.21 2.36
C ILE A 321 0.74 9.51 1.28
N ASN A 322 2.03 9.84 1.15
CA ASN A 322 2.90 9.21 0.17
C ASN A 322 3.04 7.70 0.42
N TRP A 323 3.20 7.31 1.69
CA TRP A 323 3.33 5.91 2.09
C TRP A 323 2.09 5.07 1.77
N ILE A 324 0.90 5.53 2.20
CA ILE A 324 -0.38 4.86 1.92
C ILE A 324 -0.58 4.76 0.41
N SER A 325 -0.41 5.86 -0.31
CA SER A 325 -0.65 5.90 -1.75
C SER A 325 0.31 4.99 -2.53
N MET A 326 1.58 4.94 -2.13
CA MET A 326 2.53 4.05 -2.80
C MET A 326 2.21 2.58 -2.50
N ASN A 327 1.86 2.24 -1.25
CA ASN A 327 1.47 0.88 -0.88
C ASN A 327 0.25 0.40 -1.69
N PHE A 328 -0.78 1.24 -1.82
CA PHE A 328 -1.94 0.88 -2.65
C PHE A 328 -1.55 0.69 -4.12
N ALA A 329 -0.74 1.58 -4.69
CA ALA A 329 -0.29 1.44 -6.08
C ALA A 329 0.52 0.14 -6.27
N PHE A 330 1.40 -0.16 -5.33
CA PHE A 330 2.22 -1.37 -5.32
C PHE A 330 1.37 -2.64 -5.20
N LEU A 331 0.44 -2.70 -4.25
CA LEU A 331 -0.48 -3.82 -4.06
C LEU A 331 -1.31 -4.11 -5.31
N ILE A 332 -1.87 -3.08 -5.95
CA ILE A 332 -2.63 -3.20 -7.20
C ILE A 332 -1.75 -3.73 -8.32
N TYR A 333 -0.57 -3.16 -8.49
CA TYR A 333 0.35 -3.56 -9.55
C TYR A 333 0.80 -5.02 -9.36
N MET A 334 1.25 -5.37 -8.16
CA MET A 334 1.71 -6.72 -7.84
C MET A 334 0.60 -7.76 -7.91
N GLY A 335 -0.63 -7.43 -7.46
CA GLY A 335 -1.78 -8.33 -7.58
C GLY A 335 -2.13 -8.65 -9.03
N ILE A 336 -2.06 -7.65 -9.93
CA ILE A 336 -2.26 -7.88 -11.37
C ILE A 336 -1.15 -8.74 -11.98
N LEU A 337 0.11 -8.49 -11.61
CA LEU A 337 1.21 -9.32 -12.08
C LEU A 337 1.08 -10.75 -11.59
N LYS A 338 0.74 -10.97 -10.32
CA LYS A 338 0.53 -12.30 -9.74
C LYS A 338 -0.66 -13.02 -10.38
N TRP A 339 -1.69 -12.29 -10.78
CA TRP A 339 -2.83 -12.85 -11.50
C TRP A 339 -2.50 -13.26 -12.94
N LYS A 340 -1.69 -12.47 -13.66
CA LYS A 340 -1.47 -12.64 -15.10
C LYS A 340 -0.18 -13.35 -15.49
N LEU A 341 0.84 -13.32 -14.64
CA LEU A 341 2.12 -13.93 -14.89
C LEU A 341 2.26 -15.18 -14.03
N SER A 342 2.68 -16.28 -14.64
CA SER A 342 3.12 -17.46 -13.90
C SER A 342 4.35 -17.14 -13.04
N ASP A 343 4.50 -17.87 -11.93
CA ASP A 343 5.68 -17.71 -11.05
C ASP A 343 7.01 -18.07 -11.76
N GLU A 344 6.92 -18.85 -12.84
CA GLU A 344 8.05 -19.29 -13.69
C GLU A 344 8.35 -18.31 -14.84
N ASN A 345 7.53 -17.27 -15.03
CA ASN A 345 7.66 -16.37 -16.15
C ASN A 345 9.02 -15.63 -16.13
N ILE A 346 9.85 -15.90 -17.13
CA ILE A 346 11.21 -15.35 -17.22
C ILE A 346 11.24 -13.82 -17.31
N LEU A 347 10.16 -13.20 -17.81
CA LEU A 347 10.06 -11.75 -18.00
C LEU A 347 9.56 -11.04 -16.74
N TYR A 348 9.21 -11.76 -15.68
CA TYR A 348 8.72 -11.19 -14.44
C TYR A 348 9.70 -10.16 -13.82
N ALA A 349 11.01 -10.38 -14.00
CA ALA A 349 12.05 -9.46 -13.57
C ALA A 349 11.94 -8.07 -14.23
N ILE A 350 11.49 -8.00 -15.49
CA ILE A 350 11.30 -6.74 -16.22
C ILE A 350 10.23 -5.86 -15.54
N PHE A 351 9.17 -6.50 -15.04
CA PHE A 351 8.09 -5.81 -14.34
C PHE A 351 8.50 -5.36 -12.94
N LYS A 352 9.52 -5.99 -12.34
CA LYS A 352 10.12 -5.59 -11.07
C LYS A 352 11.33 -4.66 -11.22
N ASP A 353 11.78 -4.43 -12.45
CA ASP A 353 12.93 -3.57 -12.71
C ASP A 353 12.67 -2.14 -12.21
N LEU A 354 13.71 -1.52 -11.69
CA LEU A 354 13.64 -0.19 -11.11
C LEU A 354 13.11 0.84 -12.11
N GLN A 355 13.47 0.74 -13.39
CA GLN A 355 13.04 1.71 -14.40
C GLN A 355 11.57 1.53 -14.75
N THR A 356 11.05 0.30 -14.78
CA THR A 356 9.61 0.03 -14.95
C THR A 356 8.83 0.54 -13.74
N ASN A 357 9.28 0.21 -12.53
CA ASN A 357 8.66 0.63 -11.28
C ASN A 357 8.66 2.15 -11.09
N GLU A 358 9.76 2.84 -11.37
CA GLU A 358 9.87 4.30 -11.25
C GLU A 358 9.04 5.08 -12.27
N LYS A 359 8.51 4.41 -13.30
CA LYS A 359 7.59 5.03 -14.26
C LYS A 359 6.15 4.67 -13.95
N VAL A 360 5.82 3.39 -13.81
CA VAL A 360 4.43 2.93 -13.71
C VAL A 360 3.81 3.28 -12.35
N LEU A 361 4.49 2.93 -11.26
CA LEU A 361 3.94 3.05 -9.90
C LEU A 361 3.69 4.50 -9.47
N PRO A 362 4.55 5.50 -9.77
CA PRO A 362 4.30 6.89 -9.37
C PRO A 362 3.09 7.51 -10.06
N TYR A 363 2.85 7.19 -11.34
CA TYR A 363 1.64 7.65 -12.01
C TYR A 363 0.41 6.92 -11.45
N LEU A 364 0.49 5.61 -11.22
CA LEU A 364 -0.60 4.86 -10.58
C LEU A 364 -0.94 5.42 -9.19
N MET A 365 0.08 5.68 -8.36
CA MET A 365 -0.03 6.35 -7.05
C MET A 365 -0.79 7.67 -7.16
N LYS A 366 -0.44 8.54 -8.12
CA LYS A 366 -1.16 9.81 -8.30
C LYS A 366 -2.60 9.62 -8.78
N LEU A 367 -2.88 8.61 -9.61
CA LEU A 367 -4.22 8.30 -10.10
C LEU A 367 -5.13 7.82 -8.96
N ILE A 368 -4.67 6.93 -8.09
CA ILE A 368 -5.50 6.42 -6.97
C ILE A 368 -5.79 7.44 -5.88
N CYS A 369 -5.07 8.56 -5.82
CA CYS A 369 -5.33 9.63 -4.86
C CYS A 369 -6.52 10.52 -5.25
N PHE A 370 -7.06 10.40 -6.46
CA PHE A 370 -8.20 11.23 -6.87
C PHE A 370 -9.41 11.03 -5.92
N PRO A 371 -10.28 12.06 -5.77
CA PRO A 371 -11.37 12.06 -4.79
C PRO A 371 -12.24 10.80 -4.79
N ASN A 372 -12.57 10.29 -5.98
CA ASN A 372 -13.46 9.14 -6.14
C ASN A 372 -12.81 7.80 -5.75
N TYR A 373 -11.48 7.74 -5.65
CA TYR A 373 -10.72 6.58 -5.21
C TYR A 373 -10.43 6.71 -3.70
N LEU A 374 -9.16 6.93 -3.30
CA LEU A 374 -8.78 7.07 -1.89
C LEU A 374 -9.19 8.41 -1.28
N GLY A 375 -9.31 9.47 -2.09
CA GLY A 375 -9.62 10.81 -1.59
C GLY A 375 -8.53 11.38 -0.68
N LEU A 376 -7.27 11.17 -1.06
CA LEU A 376 -6.11 11.77 -0.39
C LEU A 376 -5.67 13.03 -1.15
N ASP A 377 -5.11 14.00 -0.43
CA ASP A 377 -4.64 15.23 -1.07
C ASP A 377 -3.38 14.96 -1.90
N LYS A 378 -3.58 14.73 -3.20
CA LYS A 378 -2.49 14.51 -4.16
C LYS A 378 -1.49 15.65 -4.25
N MET A 379 -1.81 16.87 -3.79
CA MET A 379 -0.83 17.96 -3.75
C MET A 379 0.23 17.77 -2.69
N LYS A 380 -0.06 16.97 -1.66
CA LYS A 380 0.88 16.58 -0.61
C LYS A 380 1.80 15.42 -1.08
N ILE A 381 1.56 14.84 -2.26
CA ILE A 381 2.44 13.83 -2.84
C ILE A 381 3.75 14.47 -3.28
N ARG A 382 4.86 13.93 -2.77
CA ARG A 382 6.20 14.34 -3.13
C ARG A 382 6.75 13.36 -4.15
N ASP A 383 6.93 13.83 -5.38
CA ASP A 383 7.37 12.98 -6.50
C ASP A 383 8.82 13.30 -6.89
N SER A 384 9.78 12.92 -6.03
CA SER A 384 11.21 12.99 -6.35
C SER A 384 11.78 11.60 -6.57
N VAL A 385 12.77 11.48 -7.46
CA VAL A 385 13.41 10.18 -7.78
C VAL A 385 13.99 9.54 -6.51
N GLN A 386 14.73 10.31 -5.72
CA GLN A 386 15.36 9.82 -4.48
C GLN A 386 14.33 9.28 -3.49
N TYR A 387 13.25 10.03 -3.26
CA TYR A 387 12.21 9.65 -2.31
C TYR A 387 11.45 8.39 -2.74
N ARG A 388 11.21 8.23 -4.05
CA ARG A 388 10.60 7.02 -4.60
C ARG A 388 11.47 5.78 -4.38
N LYS A 389 12.78 5.89 -4.64
CA LYS A 389 13.74 4.80 -4.39
C LYS A 389 13.73 4.37 -2.93
N GLU A 390 13.74 5.32 -2.01
CA GLU A 390 13.65 5.04 -0.59
C GLU A 390 12.37 4.26 -0.25
N ILE A 391 11.19 4.78 -0.66
CA ILE A 391 9.92 4.08 -0.41
C ILE A 391 9.93 2.67 -1.01
N PHE A 392 10.40 2.48 -2.25
CA PHE A 392 10.44 1.15 -2.87
C PHE A 392 11.35 0.17 -2.13
N ASN A 393 12.53 0.62 -1.71
CA ASN A 393 13.44 -0.23 -0.93
C ASN A 393 12.80 -0.68 0.39
N PHE A 394 12.04 0.20 1.05
CA PHE A 394 11.35 -0.12 2.30
C PHE A 394 10.13 -1.02 2.11
N ILE A 395 9.33 -0.80 1.07
CA ILE A 395 8.23 -1.72 0.74
C ILE A 395 8.82 -3.11 0.42
N GLY A 396 9.91 -3.16 -0.34
CA GLY A 396 10.61 -4.41 -0.68
C GLY A 396 11.16 -5.14 0.54
N SER A 397 11.70 -4.43 1.54
CA SER A 397 12.23 -5.06 2.76
C SER A 397 11.16 -5.56 3.73
N GLN A 398 9.90 -5.19 3.51
CA GLN A 398 8.74 -5.55 4.31
C GLN A 398 7.68 -6.30 3.49
N ILE A 399 8.08 -6.89 2.36
CA ILE A 399 7.18 -7.53 1.39
C ILE A 399 6.39 -8.69 2.01
N ASP A 400 6.97 -9.38 2.99
CA ASP A 400 6.32 -10.49 3.69
C ASP A 400 5.02 -10.05 4.39
N ASN A 401 4.96 -8.79 4.87
CA ASN A 401 3.75 -8.25 5.46
C ASN A 401 2.62 -8.04 4.44
N LEU A 402 2.92 -8.02 3.14
CA LEU A 402 1.97 -7.72 2.06
C LEU A 402 1.66 -8.94 1.18
N LYS A 403 2.44 -10.01 1.28
CA LYS A 403 2.43 -11.13 0.35
C LYS A 403 1.07 -11.81 0.25
N ASP A 404 0.51 -12.21 1.39
CA ASP A 404 -0.78 -12.90 1.43
C ASP A 404 -1.91 -12.02 0.89
N PHE A 405 -1.80 -10.70 1.08
CA PHE A 405 -2.77 -9.77 0.55
C PHE A 405 -2.62 -9.53 -0.96
N ILE A 406 -1.40 -9.58 -1.50
CA ILE A 406 -1.16 -9.57 -2.95
C ILE A 406 -1.84 -10.78 -3.60
N ASP A 407 -1.76 -11.95 -2.96
CA ASP A 407 -2.42 -13.16 -3.44
C ASP A 407 -3.95 -13.01 -3.44
N GLU A 408 -4.54 -12.42 -2.40
CA GLU A 408 -5.99 -12.14 -2.41
C GLU A 408 -6.43 -11.11 -3.44
N ILE A 409 -5.60 -10.08 -3.69
CA ILE A 409 -5.89 -9.12 -4.76
C ILE A 409 -5.87 -9.84 -6.12
N ALA A 410 -4.95 -10.78 -6.34
CA ALA A 410 -4.89 -11.56 -7.56
C ALA A 410 -6.15 -12.41 -7.77
N LEU A 411 -6.63 -13.09 -6.72
CA LEU A 411 -7.90 -13.85 -6.74
C LEU A 411 -9.11 -12.94 -7.02
N TYR A 412 -9.13 -11.75 -6.41
CA TYR A 412 -10.18 -10.77 -6.66
C TYR A 412 -10.15 -10.27 -8.12
N CYS A 413 -8.97 -10.08 -8.72
CA CYS A 413 -8.84 -9.71 -10.13
C CYS A 413 -9.49 -10.74 -11.07
N GLU A 414 -9.32 -12.04 -10.77
CA GLU A 414 -9.96 -13.12 -11.53
C GLU A 414 -11.50 -13.03 -11.45
N THR A 415 -12.03 -12.67 -10.28
CA THR A 415 -13.47 -12.49 -10.07
C THR A 415 -14.01 -11.35 -10.93
N ILE A 416 -13.31 -10.22 -11.00
CA ILE A 416 -13.68 -9.08 -11.86
C ILE A 416 -13.75 -9.49 -13.34
N ASP A 417 -12.79 -10.30 -13.81
CA ASP A 417 -12.71 -10.73 -15.21
C ASP A 417 -13.84 -11.71 -15.58
N LYS A 418 -14.15 -12.66 -14.69
CA LYS A 418 -15.27 -13.60 -14.87
C LYS A 418 -16.60 -12.89 -15.01
N GLU A 419 -16.86 -11.88 -14.18
CA GLU A 419 -18.09 -11.08 -14.27
C GLU A 419 -18.20 -10.30 -15.58
N LYS A 420 -17.08 -9.81 -16.13
CA LYS A 420 -17.07 -9.10 -17.41
C LYS A 420 -17.34 -10.01 -18.60
N LYS A 421 -16.87 -11.26 -18.57
CA LYS A 421 -17.11 -12.24 -19.64
C LYS A 421 -18.55 -12.75 -19.69
N ASN A 422 -19.27 -12.67 -18.57
CA ASN A 422 -20.66 -13.11 -18.45
C ASN A 422 -21.69 -12.01 -18.73
N ARG A 423 -21.25 -10.78 -19.00
CA ARG A 423 -22.08 -9.65 -19.46
C ARG A 423 -21.84 -9.43 -20.95
#